data_AF-A0A139HD00-F1
#
_entry.id   AF-A0A139HD00-F1
#
_cell.length_a   1.000
_cell.length_b   1.000
_cell.length_c   1.000
_cell.angle_alpha   90.00
_cell.angle_beta   90.00
_cell.angle_gamma   90.00
#
_symmetry.space_group_name_H-M   'P 1'
#
loop_
_entity.id
_entity.type
_entity.pdbx_description
1 polymer ?
#
loop_
_entity_poly.entity_id
_entity_poly.type
_entity_poly.pdbx_seq_one_letter_code
_entity_poly.pdbx_strand_id
1 'polypeptide(L)'
;MRIYARVDAEKIEYRHCIDSAFAKSSDGGKFELKSLYNHEKITDICEDSVEDTNRAVAAAKAAFPAWSAKSPAERGALLEALAAKVRATGTEFAQLNPMDMGRPIRRERAKAYLEAGKAGSGKLLTGGEVGEGNFIEPTVFEDKEEVFGPFINNNTFKTEAKVLEKGNATEYGLIYQGHYRAMRLAKGLESGTVGINCTIPAMAFDMLFGGYKGSAQAREGFGNSIGEHLEIKTVLIKRDENSEGII
;
A
#
# COMPACT_ATOMS: atom_id res chain seq x y z
N MET A 1 22.55 14.54 -20.58
CA MET A 1 21.88 13.41 -21.26
C MET A 1 20.62 13.11 -20.44
N ARG A 2 19.44 13.53 -20.91
CA ARG A 2 18.16 13.46 -20.16
C ARG A 2 17.51 12.10 -20.44
N ILE A 3 17.61 11.16 -19.51
CA ILE A 3 17.14 9.78 -19.68
C ILE A 3 15.98 9.54 -18.72
N TYR A 4 14.80 10.02 -19.09
CA TYR A 4 13.56 9.35 -18.74
C TYR A 4 12.72 9.36 -20.02
N ALA A 5 12.04 8.26 -20.32
CA ALA A 5 10.72 8.42 -20.90
C ALA A 5 9.89 9.07 -19.78
N ARG A 6 10.02 10.40 -19.63
CA ARG A 6 9.12 11.17 -18.78
C ARG A 6 7.74 10.80 -19.26
N VAL A 7 6.81 10.52 -18.34
CA VAL A 7 5.40 10.70 -18.69
C VAL A 7 5.35 12.10 -19.27
N ASP A 8 5.04 12.16 -20.56
CA ASP A 8 5.05 13.39 -21.31
C ASP A 8 4.14 14.36 -20.56
N ALA A 9 4.69 15.47 -20.08
CA ALA A 9 3.93 16.41 -19.25
C ALA A 9 2.68 16.90 -20.00
N GLU A 10 2.71 16.88 -21.33
CA GLU A 10 1.58 17.20 -22.21
C GLU A 10 0.50 16.10 -22.24
N LYS A 11 0.83 14.87 -21.81
CA LYS A 11 -0.08 13.72 -21.73
C LYS A 11 -0.63 13.47 -20.33
N ILE A 12 -0.14 14.18 -19.31
CA ILE A 12 -0.68 14.07 -17.95
C ILE A 12 -2.04 14.76 -17.93
N GLU A 13 -3.09 13.99 -17.66
CA GLU A 13 -4.42 14.54 -17.39
C GLU A 13 -4.46 15.06 -15.94
N TYR A 14 -4.52 16.38 -15.79
CA TYR A 14 -4.45 17.06 -14.49
C TYR A 14 -5.77 17.72 -14.07
N ARG A 15 -6.83 17.58 -14.89
CA ARG A 15 -8.16 18.08 -14.58
C ARG A 15 -8.87 17.15 -13.59
N HIS A 16 -9.78 17.70 -12.81
CA HIS A 16 -10.66 16.90 -11.95
C HIS A 16 -11.52 15.99 -12.82
N CYS A 17 -11.64 14.72 -12.46
CA CYS A 17 -12.65 13.83 -13.03
C CYS A 17 -13.90 13.88 -12.15
N ILE A 18 -14.93 14.63 -12.56
CA ILE A 18 -16.19 14.80 -11.85
C ILE A 18 -17.32 14.37 -12.78
N ASP A 19 -18.21 13.50 -12.29
CA ASP A 19 -19.35 12.99 -13.07
C ASP A 19 -18.93 12.39 -14.44
N SER A 20 -17.85 11.59 -14.43
CA SER A 20 -17.27 10.96 -15.63
C SER A 20 -16.72 11.94 -16.69
N ALA A 21 -16.54 13.21 -16.35
CA ALA A 21 -15.99 14.24 -17.22
C ALA A 21 -14.77 14.94 -16.61
N PHE A 22 -13.80 15.29 -17.45
CA PHE A 22 -12.65 16.07 -17.04
C PHE A 22 -12.96 17.56 -17.04
N ALA A 23 -12.88 18.20 -15.86
CA ALA A 23 -13.16 19.61 -15.64
C ALA A 23 -11.96 20.32 -15.01
N LYS A 24 -11.69 21.54 -15.47
CA LYS A 24 -10.77 22.43 -14.77
C LYS A 24 -11.39 22.85 -13.43
N SER A 25 -10.55 23.27 -12.49
CA SER A 25 -10.97 23.91 -11.24
C SER A 25 -11.95 25.06 -11.52
N SER A 26 -13.02 25.15 -10.75
CA SER A 26 -14.10 26.13 -10.98
C SER A 26 -13.66 27.58 -10.76
N ASP A 27 -12.65 27.82 -9.94
CA ASP A 27 -12.06 29.16 -9.74
C ASP A 27 -10.79 29.39 -10.57
N GLY A 28 -10.38 28.40 -11.37
CA GLY A 28 -9.16 28.44 -12.17
C GLY A 28 -7.88 28.16 -11.37
N GLY A 29 -8.01 27.77 -10.10
CA GLY A 29 -6.92 27.43 -9.19
C GLY A 29 -5.99 26.35 -9.74
N LYS A 30 -4.70 26.57 -9.54
CA LYS A 30 -3.63 25.65 -9.93
C LYS A 30 -2.48 25.77 -8.95
N PHE A 31 -1.81 24.65 -8.70
CA PHE A 31 -0.54 24.64 -8.02
C PHE A 31 0.55 23.97 -8.85
N GLU A 32 1.77 24.42 -8.63
CA GLU A 32 2.95 23.93 -9.33
C GLU A 32 3.39 22.58 -8.73
N LEU A 33 3.25 21.51 -9.52
CA LEU A 33 3.78 20.21 -9.15
C LEU A 33 5.28 20.18 -9.45
N LYS A 34 6.10 20.13 -8.40
CA LYS A 34 7.54 19.95 -8.50
C LYS A 34 7.92 18.54 -8.16
N SER A 35 8.92 18.02 -8.86
CA SER A 35 9.51 16.75 -8.44
C SER A 35 10.19 16.94 -7.08
N LEU A 36 9.85 16.10 -6.11
CA LEU A 36 10.55 16.11 -4.81
C LEU A 36 11.99 15.58 -4.91
N TYR A 37 12.39 15.09 -6.07
CA TYR A 37 13.74 14.63 -6.36
C TYR A 37 14.71 15.78 -6.64
N ASN A 38 14.38 16.63 -7.63
CA ASN A 38 15.28 17.67 -8.13
C ASN A 38 14.68 19.08 -8.06
N HIS A 39 13.47 19.20 -7.52
CA HIS A 39 12.69 20.45 -7.43
C HIS A 39 12.39 21.10 -8.79
N GLU A 40 12.65 20.42 -9.91
CA GLU A 40 12.22 20.89 -11.22
C GLU A 40 10.69 20.82 -11.31
N LYS A 41 10.11 21.82 -11.98
CA LYS A 41 8.70 21.81 -12.33
C LYS A 41 8.39 20.62 -13.24
N ILE A 42 7.39 19.83 -12.84
CA ILE A 42 6.80 18.76 -13.66
C ILE A 42 5.71 19.38 -14.54
N THR A 43 4.66 19.93 -13.92
CA THR A 43 3.52 20.59 -14.60
C THR A 43 2.72 21.42 -13.59
N ASP A 44 1.72 22.17 -14.06
CA ASP A 44 0.72 22.80 -13.20
C ASP A 44 -0.52 21.90 -13.14
N ILE A 45 -0.96 21.55 -11.93
CA ILE A 45 -2.15 20.71 -11.73
C ILE A 45 -3.29 21.50 -11.10
N CYS A 46 -4.54 21.10 -11.37
CA CYS A 46 -5.70 21.81 -10.86
C CYS A 46 -5.76 21.72 -9.33
N GLU A 47 -6.00 22.85 -8.69
CA GLU A 47 -6.25 22.93 -7.25
C GLU A 47 -7.75 22.83 -7.00
N ASP A 48 -8.16 21.92 -6.10
CA ASP A 48 -9.57 21.72 -5.77
C ASP A 48 -10.11 22.94 -5.01
N SER A 49 -11.16 23.57 -5.54
CA SER A 49 -11.94 24.56 -4.80
C SER A 49 -13.05 23.91 -3.96
N VAL A 50 -13.68 24.70 -3.08
CA VAL A 50 -14.87 24.27 -2.33
C VAL A 50 -16.01 23.90 -3.29
N GLU A 51 -16.15 24.61 -4.40
CA GLU A 51 -17.19 24.33 -5.39
C GLU A 51 -16.91 23.03 -6.16
N ASP A 52 -15.67 22.78 -6.58
CA ASP A 52 -15.26 21.50 -7.17
C ASP A 52 -15.59 20.32 -6.25
N THR A 53 -15.26 20.47 -4.96
CA THR A 53 -15.56 19.47 -3.92
C THR A 53 -17.07 19.24 -3.81
N ASN A 54 -17.87 20.31 -3.76
CA ASN A 54 -19.32 20.21 -3.70
C ASN A 54 -19.93 19.53 -4.94
N ARG A 55 -19.41 19.82 -6.14
CA ARG A 55 -19.82 19.17 -7.39
C ARG A 55 -19.51 17.67 -7.37
N ALA A 56 -18.31 17.29 -6.91
CA ALA A 56 -17.93 15.88 -6.76
C ALA A 56 -18.85 15.15 -5.76
N VAL A 57 -19.14 15.75 -4.62
CA VAL A 57 -20.06 15.20 -3.62
C VAL A 57 -21.48 15.08 -4.16
N ALA A 58 -21.97 16.09 -4.89
CA ALA A 58 -23.30 16.06 -5.50
C ALA A 58 -23.41 14.94 -6.55
N ALA A 59 -22.40 14.79 -7.42
CA ALA A 59 -22.34 13.70 -8.41
C ALA A 59 -22.33 12.32 -7.73
N ALA A 60 -21.53 12.15 -6.67
CA ALA A 60 -21.49 10.92 -5.90
C ALA A 60 -22.85 10.61 -5.24
N LYS A 61 -23.51 11.62 -4.64
CA LYS A 61 -24.85 11.48 -4.06
C LYS A 61 -25.91 11.11 -5.11
N ALA A 62 -25.84 11.71 -6.30
CA ALA A 62 -26.75 11.40 -7.40
C ALA A 62 -26.56 9.97 -7.94
N ALA A 63 -25.31 9.49 -8.03
CA ALA A 63 -25.00 8.13 -8.45
C ALA A 63 -25.32 7.06 -7.39
N PHE A 64 -25.35 7.45 -6.10
CA PHE A 64 -25.45 6.51 -4.98
C PHE A 64 -26.70 5.63 -4.99
N PRO A 65 -27.94 6.13 -5.22
CA PRO A 65 -29.12 5.27 -5.25
C PRO A 65 -28.98 4.13 -6.28
N ALA A 66 -28.58 4.46 -7.51
CA ALA A 66 -28.37 3.49 -8.58
C ALA A 66 -27.22 2.51 -8.28
N TRP A 67 -26.16 2.96 -7.61
CA TRP A 67 -25.08 2.10 -7.15
C TRP A 67 -25.50 1.16 -6.01
N SER A 68 -26.20 1.69 -5.00
CA SER A 68 -26.65 0.93 -3.82
C SER A 68 -27.68 -0.15 -4.16
N ALA A 69 -28.47 0.06 -5.21
CA ALA A 69 -29.43 -0.92 -5.71
C ALA A 69 -28.76 -2.11 -6.45
N LYS A 70 -27.47 -2.01 -6.80
CA LYS A 70 -26.76 -3.08 -7.52
C LYS A 70 -26.46 -4.26 -6.61
N SER A 71 -26.66 -5.46 -7.14
CA SER A 71 -26.25 -6.70 -6.50
C SER A 71 -24.73 -6.73 -6.26
N PRO A 72 -24.24 -7.57 -5.33
CA PRO A 72 -22.80 -7.75 -5.12
C PRO A 72 -22.06 -8.16 -6.41
N ALA A 73 -22.68 -8.96 -7.28
CA ALA A 73 -22.08 -9.41 -8.53
C ALA A 73 -21.87 -8.26 -9.53
N GLU A 74 -22.88 -7.39 -9.71
CA GLU A 74 -22.79 -6.23 -10.59
C GLU A 74 -21.75 -5.21 -10.10
N ARG A 75 -21.70 -4.96 -8.79
CA ARG A 75 -20.66 -4.12 -8.18
C ARG A 75 -19.27 -4.72 -8.38
N GLY A 76 -19.14 -6.03 -8.20
CA GLY A 76 -17.89 -6.76 -8.45
C GLY A 76 -17.39 -6.59 -9.88
N ALA A 77 -18.28 -6.69 -10.88
CA ALA A 77 -17.92 -6.51 -12.29
C ALA A 77 -17.40 -5.08 -12.59
N LEU A 78 -18.01 -4.05 -11.99
CA LEU A 78 -17.57 -2.66 -12.15
C LEU A 78 -16.19 -2.41 -11.50
N LEU A 79 -15.97 -2.98 -10.31
CA LEU A 79 -14.68 -2.88 -9.63
C LEU A 79 -13.57 -3.63 -10.37
N GLU A 80 -13.87 -4.79 -10.95
CA GLU A 80 -12.93 -5.53 -11.82
C GLU A 80 -12.58 -4.75 -13.08
N ALA A 81 -13.56 -4.08 -13.70
CA ALA A 81 -13.31 -3.21 -14.85
C ALA A 81 -12.41 -2.02 -14.49
N LEU A 82 -12.61 -1.42 -13.32
CA LEU A 82 -11.72 -0.38 -12.80
C LEU A 82 -10.31 -0.93 -12.54
N ALA A 83 -10.19 -2.08 -11.87
CA ALA A 83 -8.90 -2.73 -11.61
C ALA A 83 -8.16 -3.11 -12.90
N ALA A 84 -8.88 -3.51 -13.95
CA ALA A 84 -8.28 -3.76 -15.27
C ALA A 84 -7.71 -2.49 -15.89
N LYS A 85 -8.39 -1.34 -15.76
CA LYS A 85 -7.88 -0.04 -16.22
C LYS A 85 -6.63 0.39 -15.44
N VAL A 86 -6.66 0.28 -14.12
CA VAL A 86 -5.50 0.58 -13.25
C VAL A 86 -4.30 -0.29 -13.61
N ARG A 87 -4.51 -1.59 -13.87
CA ARG A 87 -3.44 -2.50 -14.33
C ARG A 87 -2.90 -2.10 -15.70
N ALA A 88 -3.76 -1.71 -16.63
CA ALA A 88 -3.34 -1.26 -17.96
C ALA A 88 -2.50 0.03 -17.90
N THR A 89 -2.73 0.88 -16.90
CA THR A 89 -1.93 2.10 -16.62
C THR A 89 -0.82 1.85 -15.60
N GLY A 90 -0.54 0.60 -15.23
CA GLY A 90 0.37 0.27 -14.13
C GLY A 90 1.77 0.86 -14.30
N THR A 91 2.31 0.83 -15.52
CA THR A 91 3.62 1.43 -15.84
C THR A 91 3.63 2.95 -15.64
N GLU A 92 2.58 3.64 -16.08
CA GLU A 92 2.44 5.09 -15.93
C GLU A 92 2.27 5.49 -14.46
N PHE A 93 1.41 4.77 -13.72
CA PHE A 93 1.22 5.01 -12.28
C PHE A 93 2.52 4.80 -11.49
N ALA A 94 3.27 3.76 -11.83
CA ALA A 94 4.51 3.43 -11.16
C ALA A 94 5.64 4.44 -11.49
N GLN A 95 5.54 5.17 -12.61
CA GLN A 95 6.40 6.30 -12.93
C GLN A 95 5.98 7.58 -12.19
N LEU A 96 4.69 7.90 -12.14
CA LEU A 96 4.17 9.14 -11.54
C LEU A 96 4.31 9.16 -10.01
N ASN A 97 3.96 8.06 -9.33
CA ASN A 97 3.87 8.02 -7.85
C ASN A 97 5.18 8.47 -7.17
N PRO A 98 6.36 7.95 -7.53
CA PRO A 98 7.54 8.34 -6.78
C PRO A 98 8.15 9.66 -7.27
N MET A 99 7.77 10.16 -8.47
CA MET A 99 8.11 11.52 -8.91
C MET A 99 7.46 12.58 -8.01
N ASP A 100 6.23 12.31 -7.57
CA ASP A 100 5.45 13.15 -6.66
C ASP A 100 5.91 12.96 -5.21
N MET A 101 6.00 11.72 -4.72
CA MET A 101 6.15 11.47 -3.28
C MET A 101 7.58 11.61 -2.75
N GLY A 102 8.62 11.26 -3.53
CA GLY A 102 10.03 11.23 -3.08
C GLY A 102 10.28 10.41 -1.78
N ARG A 103 11.53 10.03 -1.47
CA ARG A 103 11.91 9.61 -0.10
C ARG A 103 13.36 9.99 0.20
N PRO A 104 13.63 10.88 1.17
CA PRO A 104 14.99 11.19 1.56
C PRO A 104 15.59 10.02 2.36
N ILE A 105 16.65 9.40 1.84
CA ILE A 105 17.44 8.35 2.45
C ILE A 105 18.92 8.74 2.31
N ARG A 106 19.71 8.59 3.39
CA ARG A 106 21.17 8.83 3.32
C ARG A 106 21.79 8.11 2.13
N ARG A 107 22.60 8.81 1.35
CA ARG A 107 23.12 8.36 0.05
C ARG A 107 23.74 6.96 0.06
N GLU A 108 24.46 6.60 1.12
CA GLU A 108 25.11 5.29 1.27
C GLU A 108 24.06 4.18 1.39
N ARG A 109 22.99 4.45 2.14
CA ARG A 109 21.86 3.53 2.31
C ARG A 109 21.00 3.44 1.06
N ALA A 110 20.89 4.55 0.31
CA ALA A 110 20.26 4.56 -1.01
C ALA A 110 20.96 3.61 -2.00
N LYS A 111 22.30 3.65 -2.05
CA LYS A 111 23.08 2.70 -2.86
C LYS A 111 22.85 1.25 -2.42
N ALA A 112 22.92 0.98 -1.11
CA ALA A 112 22.70 -0.37 -0.59
C ALA A 112 21.31 -0.93 -0.96
N TYR A 113 20.26 -0.11 -0.86
CA TYR A 113 18.92 -0.51 -1.28
C TYR A 113 18.85 -0.82 -2.78
N LEU A 114 19.46 0.01 -3.63
CA LEU A 114 19.44 -0.23 -5.08
C LEU A 114 20.24 -1.46 -5.49
N GLU A 115 21.39 -1.70 -4.88
CA GLU A 115 22.15 -2.92 -5.12
C GLU A 115 21.33 -4.17 -4.73
N ALA A 116 20.69 -4.14 -3.56
CA ALA A 116 19.78 -5.20 -3.14
C ALA A 116 18.57 -5.34 -4.09
N GLY A 117 18.03 -4.22 -4.58
CA GLY A 117 16.93 -4.18 -5.55
C GLY A 117 17.32 -4.63 -6.95
N LYS A 118 18.57 -4.45 -7.37
CA LYS A 118 19.06 -4.94 -8.67
C LYS A 118 19.51 -6.40 -8.60
N ALA A 119 19.87 -6.89 -7.42
CA ALA A 119 20.16 -8.29 -7.19
C ALA A 119 18.91 -9.19 -7.38
N GLY A 120 19.15 -10.45 -7.75
CA GLY A 120 18.10 -11.46 -7.89
C GLY A 120 17.30 -11.37 -9.19
N SER A 121 16.05 -11.84 -9.13
CA SER A 121 15.12 -11.91 -10.26
C SER A 121 14.32 -10.61 -10.44
N GLY A 122 13.48 -10.56 -11.47
CA GLY A 122 12.62 -9.42 -11.78
C GLY A 122 13.26 -8.40 -12.73
N LYS A 123 12.40 -7.62 -13.39
CA LYS A 123 12.80 -6.64 -14.40
C LYS A 123 12.65 -5.23 -13.84
N LEU A 124 13.70 -4.43 -13.94
CA LEU A 124 13.63 -2.99 -13.67
C LEU A 124 12.81 -2.31 -14.78
N LEU A 125 11.69 -1.69 -14.42
CA LEU A 125 10.82 -0.97 -15.35
C LEU A 125 11.19 0.52 -15.44
N THR A 126 11.55 1.12 -14.31
CA THR A 126 11.97 2.53 -14.24
C THR A 126 12.79 2.77 -12.96
N GLY A 127 13.55 3.87 -12.94
CA GLY A 127 14.47 4.23 -11.86
C GLY A 127 15.74 3.39 -11.82
N GLY A 128 16.18 3.06 -10.62
CA GLY A 128 17.34 2.19 -10.39
C GLY A 128 18.63 2.94 -10.05
N GLU A 129 18.63 4.27 -9.98
CA GLU A 129 19.83 5.06 -9.69
C GLU A 129 19.69 5.92 -8.42
N VAL A 130 20.83 6.23 -7.81
CA VAL A 130 20.89 7.23 -6.73
C VAL A 130 21.00 8.60 -7.37
N GLY A 131 19.94 9.39 -7.25
CA GLY A 131 19.91 10.73 -7.79
C GLY A 131 20.76 11.73 -7.00
N GLU A 132 20.66 13.02 -7.30
CA GLU A 132 21.32 14.07 -6.51
C GLU A 132 20.83 14.10 -5.05
N GLY A 133 21.73 14.46 -4.12
CA GLY A 133 21.43 14.51 -2.70
C GLY A 133 21.18 13.13 -2.06
N ASN A 134 20.15 13.06 -1.22
CA ASN A 134 19.75 11.91 -0.42
C ASN A 134 18.52 11.19 -1.02
N PHE A 135 18.43 11.06 -2.34
CA PHE A 135 17.23 10.53 -2.99
C PHE A 135 17.55 9.30 -3.86
N ILE A 136 16.66 8.31 -3.82
CA ILE A 136 16.62 7.23 -4.81
C ILE A 136 15.61 7.61 -5.87
N GLU A 137 15.94 7.35 -7.13
CA GLU A 137 14.96 7.52 -8.21
C GLU A 137 13.70 6.69 -7.96
N PRO A 138 12.54 7.18 -8.42
CA PRO A 138 11.33 6.39 -8.56
C PRO A 138 11.59 5.01 -9.18
N THR A 139 11.63 3.96 -8.35
CA THR A 139 12.12 2.65 -8.80
C THR A 139 11.03 1.60 -8.72
N VAL A 140 10.79 0.95 -9.86
CA VAL A 140 9.71 -0.03 -10.04
C VAL A 140 10.28 -1.29 -10.64
N PHE A 141 9.95 -2.43 -10.03
CA PHE A 141 10.28 -3.74 -10.55
C PHE A 141 9.02 -4.49 -10.96
N GLU A 142 9.14 -5.27 -12.03
CA GLU A 142 8.14 -6.25 -12.47
C GLU A 142 8.57 -7.66 -12.09
N ASP A 143 7.63 -8.47 -11.61
CA ASP A 143 7.82 -9.88 -11.25
C ASP A 143 9.03 -10.10 -10.33
N LYS A 144 9.15 -9.25 -9.32
CA LYS A 144 10.23 -9.28 -8.33
C LYS A 144 9.72 -9.74 -6.97
N GLU A 145 10.52 -10.58 -6.31
CA GLU A 145 10.34 -10.92 -4.90
C GLU A 145 10.46 -9.67 -4.01
N GLU A 146 9.92 -9.72 -2.81
CA GLU A 146 9.95 -8.57 -1.89
C GLU A 146 11.39 -8.10 -1.66
N VAL A 147 11.65 -6.83 -1.95
CA VAL A 147 12.92 -6.18 -1.61
C VAL A 147 12.62 -4.99 -0.73
N PHE A 148 13.19 -5.01 0.46
CA PHE A 148 13.04 -3.93 1.41
C PHE A 148 13.72 -2.67 0.86
N GLY A 149 12.95 -1.62 0.61
CA GLY A 149 13.44 -0.38 0.00
C GLY A 149 12.30 0.49 -0.50
N PRO A 150 12.59 1.70 -0.99
CA PRO A 150 11.59 2.60 -1.56
C PRO A 150 11.19 2.18 -2.98
N PHE A 151 10.81 0.92 -3.16
CA PHE A 151 10.52 0.30 -4.45
C PHE A 151 9.06 -0.09 -4.55
N ILE A 152 8.52 -0.04 -5.77
CA ILE A 152 7.24 -0.66 -6.10
C ILE A 152 7.54 -1.98 -6.81
N ASN A 153 7.13 -3.10 -6.22
CA ASN A 153 7.21 -4.41 -6.85
C ASN A 153 5.85 -4.79 -7.44
N ASN A 154 5.69 -4.57 -8.75
CA ASN A 154 4.49 -4.93 -9.47
C ASN A 154 4.51 -6.41 -9.87
N ASN A 155 3.67 -7.21 -9.22
CA ASN A 155 3.51 -8.63 -9.49
C ASN A 155 2.12 -8.90 -10.04
N THR A 156 2.04 -9.55 -11.21
CA THR A 156 0.74 -9.93 -11.80
C THR A 156 0.38 -11.38 -11.52
N PHE A 157 -0.92 -11.66 -11.53
CA PHE A 157 -1.49 -12.99 -11.34
C PHE A 157 -2.81 -13.13 -12.11
N LYS A 158 -3.14 -14.36 -12.51
CA LYS A 158 -4.37 -14.69 -13.23
C LYS A 158 -5.42 -15.39 -12.37
N THR A 159 -5.02 -16.00 -11.26
CA THR A 159 -5.90 -16.80 -10.40
C THR A 159 -5.66 -16.52 -8.93
N GLU A 160 -6.70 -16.72 -8.12
CA GLU A 160 -6.64 -16.56 -6.66
C GLU A 160 -5.65 -17.54 -6.01
N ALA A 161 -5.58 -18.77 -6.51
CA ALA A 161 -4.59 -19.76 -6.06
C ALA A 161 -3.14 -19.27 -6.24
N LYS A 162 -2.85 -18.57 -7.35
CA LYS A 162 -1.53 -17.97 -7.57
C LYS A 162 -1.24 -16.78 -6.66
N VAL A 163 -2.27 -16.08 -6.16
CA VAL A 163 -2.09 -15.04 -5.13
C VAL A 163 -1.64 -15.66 -3.82
N LEU A 164 -2.28 -16.74 -3.37
CA LEU A 164 -1.90 -17.45 -2.14
C LEU A 164 -0.51 -18.06 -2.26
N GLU A 165 -0.23 -18.73 -3.38
CA GLU A 165 1.09 -19.30 -3.65
C GLU A 165 2.17 -18.22 -3.60
N LYS A 166 2.04 -17.13 -4.37
CA LYS A 166 3.04 -16.04 -4.39
C LYS A 166 3.10 -15.29 -3.05
N GLY A 167 1.96 -15.02 -2.42
CA GLY A 167 1.88 -14.27 -1.17
C GLY A 167 2.43 -15.02 0.04
N ASN A 168 2.36 -16.36 0.03
CA ASN A 168 2.96 -17.21 1.06
C ASN A 168 4.36 -17.70 0.69
N ALA A 169 4.80 -17.59 -0.57
CA ALA A 169 6.15 -17.93 -1.03
C ALA A 169 7.17 -16.84 -0.65
N THR A 170 7.14 -16.43 0.61
CA THR A 170 8.10 -15.55 1.26
C THR A 170 8.37 -16.08 2.67
N GLU A 171 9.57 -15.82 3.17
CA GLU A 171 9.96 -16.10 4.56
C GLU A 171 9.26 -15.16 5.57
N TYR A 172 8.59 -14.12 5.07
CA TYR A 172 7.88 -13.09 5.84
C TYR A 172 6.36 -13.19 5.69
N GLY A 173 5.62 -12.43 6.49
CA GLY A 173 4.15 -12.38 6.49
C GLY A 173 3.62 -11.31 7.44
N LEU A 174 3.76 -10.04 7.08
CA LEU A 174 3.42 -8.91 7.96
C LEU A 174 2.01 -8.35 7.69
N ILE A 175 1.79 -7.76 6.51
CA ILE A 175 0.51 -7.16 6.11
C ILE A 175 0.15 -7.61 4.69
N TYR A 176 -1.09 -8.07 4.50
CA TYR A 176 -1.70 -8.21 3.18
C TYR A 176 -2.89 -7.25 3.04
N GLN A 177 -3.16 -6.76 1.83
CA GLN A 177 -4.31 -5.90 1.54
C GLN A 177 -5.16 -6.49 0.40
N GLY A 178 -6.49 -6.52 0.58
CA GLY A 178 -7.41 -7.05 -0.43
C GLY A 178 -8.83 -6.51 -0.38
N HIS A 179 -9.61 -6.80 -1.43
CA HIS A 179 -11.03 -6.42 -1.58
C HIS A 179 -11.95 -7.63 -1.36
N TYR A 180 -13.25 -7.46 -1.00
CA TYR A 180 -14.29 -8.44 -0.58
C TYR A 180 -14.14 -9.97 -0.85
N ARG A 181 -13.49 -10.44 -1.94
CA ARG A 181 -12.98 -11.83 -2.05
C ARG A 181 -11.91 -12.16 -1.00
N ALA A 182 -11.34 -11.12 -0.39
CA ALA A 182 -10.21 -11.12 0.51
C ALA A 182 -10.49 -11.84 1.82
N MET A 183 -11.73 -12.11 2.22
CA MET A 183 -11.95 -12.89 3.45
C MET A 183 -11.50 -14.36 3.29
N ARG A 184 -11.69 -14.95 2.10
CA ARG A 184 -11.17 -16.30 1.81
C ARG A 184 -9.65 -16.30 1.66
N LEU A 185 -9.11 -15.27 1.02
CA LEU A 185 -7.67 -15.08 0.93
C LEU A 185 -7.04 -14.84 2.30
N ALA A 186 -7.64 -14.01 3.16
CA ALA A 186 -7.18 -13.71 4.50
C ALA A 186 -7.03 -14.98 5.34
N LYS A 187 -7.95 -15.95 5.19
CA LYS A 187 -7.84 -17.25 5.83
C LYS A 187 -6.66 -18.09 5.30
N GLY A 188 -6.34 -17.97 4.01
CA GLY A 188 -5.27 -18.73 3.36
C GLY A 188 -3.89 -18.09 3.43
N LEU A 189 -3.81 -16.80 3.79
CA LEU A 189 -2.56 -16.06 3.86
C LEU A 189 -1.87 -16.29 5.19
N GLU A 190 -0.59 -16.62 5.12
CA GLU A 190 0.29 -16.79 6.27
C GLU A 190 0.84 -15.42 6.70
N SER A 191 -0.07 -14.51 7.07
CA SER A 191 0.24 -13.12 7.45
C SER A 191 -0.29 -12.81 8.84
N GLY A 192 0.46 -12.02 9.59
CA GLY A 192 0.07 -11.65 10.93
C GLY A 192 -1.06 -10.60 10.96
N THR A 193 -1.15 -9.74 9.95
CA THR A 193 -2.26 -8.80 9.76
C THR A 193 -2.76 -8.83 8.32
N VAL A 194 -4.08 -8.71 8.12
CA VAL A 194 -4.69 -8.61 6.78
C VAL A 194 -5.70 -7.46 6.77
N GLY A 195 -5.39 -6.40 6.03
CA GLY A 195 -6.29 -5.28 5.79
C GLY A 195 -7.26 -5.61 4.65
N ILE A 196 -8.56 -5.39 4.88
CA ILE A 196 -9.57 -5.52 3.82
C ILE A 196 -10.20 -4.14 3.64
N ASN A 197 -10.12 -3.60 2.41
CA ASN A 197 -10.59 -2.27 2.05
C ASN A 197 -9.95 -1.11 2.86
N CYS A 198 -8.70 -1.25 3.31
CA CYS A 198 -7.95 -0.19 3.98
C CYS A 198 -6.47 -0.22 3.57
N THR A 199 -5.83 0.96 3.57
CA THR A 199 -4.44 1.18 3.11
C THR A 199 -3.40 0.89 4.17
N ILE A 200 -3.77 0.96 5.45
CA ILE A 200 -3.03 0.44 6.61
C ILE A 200 -4.12 0.02 7.60
N PRO A 201 -4.02 -1.14 8.28
CA PRO A 201 -4.88 -1.44 9.42
C PRO A 201 -4.72 -0.31 10.42
N ALA A 202 -5.69 0.61 10.47
CA ALA A 202 -5.65 1.72 11.38
C ALA A 202 -5.55 1.14 12.80
N MET A 203 -4.52 1.57 13.54
CA MET A 203 -4.20 1.05 14.87
C MET A 203 -5.29 1.47 15.85
N ALA A 204 -6.41 0.74 15.88
CA ALA A 204 -7.28 0.76 17.04
C ALA A 204 -6.42 0.34 18.24
N PHE A 205 -6.61 1.00 19.40
CA PHE A 205 -5.72 0.85 20.56
C PHE A 205 -5.59 -0.60 21.06
N ASP A 206 -6.60 -1.42 20.79
CA ASP A 206 -6.73 -2.83 21.14
C ASP A 206 -6.45 -3.80 19.97
N MET A 207 -6.09 -3.29 18.79
CA MET A 207 -5.75 -4.13 17.64
C MET A 207 -4.35 -4.71 17.80
N LEU A 208 -4.25 -6.04 17.68
CA LEU A 208 -2.97 -6.72 17.69
C LEU A 208 -2.23 -6.49 16.38
N PHE A 209 -0.96 -6.13 16.48
CA PHE A 209 0.00 -6.06 15.40
C PHE A 209 1.06 -7.14 15.59
N GLY A 210 1.64 -7.65 14.52
CA GLY A 210 2.67 -8.67 14.60
C GLY A 210 2.69 -9.50 13.35
N GLY A 211 3.84 -10.11 13.09
CA GLY A 211 4.10 -10.90 11.90
C GLY A 211 3.74 -12.38 12.03
N TYR A 212 3.86 -13.07 10.91
CA TYR A 212 3.94 -14.53 10.83
C TYR A 212 5.33 -14.91 10.29
N LYS A 213 5.77 -16.15 10.50
CA LYS A 213 7.09 -16.66 10.06
C LYS A 213 8.25 -15.78 10.55
N GLY A 214 9.17 -15.39 9.67
CA GLY A 214 10.32 -14.54 10.00
C GLY A 214 9.96 -13.10 10.35
N SER A 215 8.70 -12.67 10.17
CA SER A 215 8.30 -11.29 10.48
C SER A 215 8.17 -11.00 11.97
N ALA A 216 7.73 -11.98 12.79
CA ALA A 216 7.73 -11.92 14.25
C ALA A 216 7.31 -13.28 14.84
N GLN A 217 7.71 -13.54 16.09
CA GLN A 217 7.19 -14.68 16.87
C GLN A 217 6.04 -14.30 17.81
N ALA A 218 5.81 -13.01 18.04
CA ALA A 218 4.88 -12.51 19.04
C ALA A 218 3.93 -11.43 18.50
N ARG A 219 3.02 -10.95 19.36
CA ARG A 219 1.97 -9.99 19.00
C ARG A 219 2.06 -8.75 19.87
N GLU A 220 2.24 -7.62 19.24
CA GLU A 220 2.21 -6.30 19.84
C GLU A 220 0.77 -5.80 20.00
N GLY A 221 0.47 -5.12 21.10
CA GLY A 221 -0.83 -4.53 21.34
C GLY A 221 -1.26 -4.65 22.80
N PHE A 222 -2.24 -3.82 23.18
CA PHE A 222 -2.76 -3.79 24.54
C PHE A 222 -3.31 -5.17 24.93
N GLY A 223 -2.86 -5.70 26.09
CA GLY A 223 -3.25 -7.03 26.58
C GLY A 223 -2.27 -8.16 26.23
N ASN A 224 -1.67 -8.18 25.04
CA ASN A 224 -0.71 -9.24 24.66
C ASN A 224 0.73 -8.86 25.02
N SER A 225 1.17 -7.62 24.74
CA SER A 225 2.55 -7.20 25.01
C SER A 225 2.90 -7.20 26.50
N ILE A 226 1.91 -7.05 27.39
CA ILE A 226 2.16 -7.06 28.83
C ILE A 226 2.70 -8.43 29.27
N GLY A 227 2.21 -9.53 28.67
CA GLY A 227 2.68 -10.88 28.99
C GLY A 227 4.17 -11.08 28.71
N GLU A 228 4.72 -10.40 27.70
CA GLU A 228 6.15 -10.44 27.36
C GLU A 228 7.04 -9.68 28.37
N HIS A 229 6.43 -8.81 29.19
CA HIS A 229 7.11 -8.05 30.23
C HIS A 229 6.82 -8.59 31.64
N LEU A 230 6.10 -9.70 31.75
CA LEU A 230 5.78 -10.38 33.00
C LEU A 230 6.46 -11.74 33.05
N GLU A 231 6.80 -12.19 34.27
CA GLU A 231 7.35 -13.51 34.53
C GLU A 231 6.29 -14.42 35.13
N ILE A 232 6.03 -15.57 34.49
CA ILE A 232 5.10 -16.56 35.02
C ILE A 232 5.77 -17.32 36.15
N LYS A 233 5.22 -17.21 37.37
CA LYS A 233 5.69 -17.96 38.54
C LYS A 233 4.70 -19.08 38.90
N THR A 234 5.12 -20.31 38.74
CA THR A 234 4.38 -21.47 39.23
C THR A 234 4.70 -21.71 40.71
N VAL A 235 3.67 -21.80 41.55
CA VAL A 235 3.79 -22.16 42.97
C VAL A 235 3.02 -23.45 43.21
N LEU A 236 3.73 -24.47 43.69
CA LEU A 236 3.15 -25.76 44.06
C LEU A 236 3.15 -25.87 45.59
N ILE A 237 1.97 -26.08 46.17
CA ILE A 237 1.81 -26.25 47.61
C ILE A 237 1.27 -27.66 47.84
N LYS A 238 2.08 -28.52 48.47
CA LYS A 238 1.60 -29.81 48.96
C LYS A 238 0.78 -29.56 50.22
N ARG A 239 -0.43 -30.11 50.29
CA ARG A 239 -1.30 -30.03 51.46
C ARG A 239 -1.23 -31.34 52.25
N ASP A 240 -1.02 -31.25 53.56
CA ASP A 240 -1.15 -32.40 54.47
C ASP A 240 -2.61 -32.57 54.91
N GLU A 241 -3.04 -33.82 55.17
CA GLU A 241 -4.43 -34.22 55.43
C GLU A 241 -5.10 -33.46 56.60
N ASN A 242 -4.31 -32.93 57.54
CA ASN A 242 -4.77 -32.23 58.76
C ASN A 242 -4.55 -30.71 58.73
N SER A 243 -4.25 -30.10 57.58
CA SER A 243 -4.03 -28.65 57.53
C SER A 243 -5.36 -27.87 57.60
N GLU A 244 -5.58 -27.14 58.70
CA GLU A 244 -6.69 -26.19 58.85
C GLU A 244 -6.42 -24.90 58.04
N GLY A 245 -6.54 -25.02 56.72
CA GLY A 245 -6.69 -23.93 55.77
C GLY A 245 -5.43 -23.12 55.42
N ILE A 246 -5.27 -22.83 54.12
CA ILE A 246 -5.09 -21.48 53.56
C ILE A 246 -5.68 -21.53 52.13
N ILE A 247 -7.00 -21.30 52.02
CA ILE A 247 -7.69 -20.48 51.02
C ILE A 247 -8.91 -19.91 51.75
#